data_AF-A0A536FPG1-F1
#
_entry.id   AF-A0A536FPG1-F1
#
_cell.length_a   1.000
_cell.length_b   1.000
_cell.length_c   1.000
_cell.angle_alpha   90.00
_cell.angle_beta   90.00
_cell.angle_gamma   90.00
#
_symmetry.space_group_name_H-M   'P 1'
#
loop_
_entity.id
_entity.type
_entity.pdbx_description
1 polymer ?
#
loop_
_entity_poly.entity_id
_entity_poly.type
_entity_poly.pdbx_seq_one_letter_code
_entity_poly.pdbx_strand_id
1 'polypeptide(L)'
;MAGIAPEQAADLTAAPEAAAAEVPPELVAQTLGEYLRAYGARIRAGESGVLPVIAAMFAIILVFWAISPNHVFLSPVNLVNLFQQAAVFMVLAMAEGFALILGEIDLSVGFVGAVGAAITVQLIQPITTNWHWIPAILAGLAACAVYGAIQGTLITRLRL
;
A
#
# COMPACT_ATOMS: atom_id res chain seq x y z
N MET A 1 13.32 1.57 -58.27
CA MET A 1 11.88 1.32 -58.05
C MET A 1 11.75 0.21 -57.01
N ALA A 2 11.87 0.56 -55.73
CA ALA A 2 11.72 -0.37 -54.61
C ALA A 2 10.35 -0.10 -53.98
N GLY A 3 9.47 -1.11 -53.98
CA GLY A 3 8.12 -1.02 -53.44
C GLY A 3 8.14 -0.91 -51.93
N ILE A 4 7.53 0.14 -51.40
CA ILE A 4 7.25 0.32 -49.98
C ILE A 4 6.04 -0.57 -49.68
N ALA A 5 6.21 -1.57 -48.82
CA ALA A 5 5.10 -2.39 -48.33
C ALA A 5 4.12 -1.51 -47.54
N PRO A 6 2.80 -1.74 -47.63
CA PRO A 6 1.84 -0.93 -46.89
C PRO A 6 2.03 -1.18 -45.38
N GLU A 7 2.23 -0.08 -44.65
CA GLU A 7 2.18 -0.05 -43.20
C GLU A 7 0.81 -0.60 -42.77
N GLN A 8 0.81 -1.74 -42.08
CA GLN A 8 -0.39 -2.31 -41.48
C GLN A 8 -0.90 -1.32 -40.43
N ALA A 9 -1.87 -0.51 -40.83
CA ALA A 9 -2.58 0.38 -39.93
C ALA A 9 -3.11 -0.44 -38.74
N ALA A 10 -2.88 0.09 -37.53
CA ALA A 10 -3.40 -0.49 -36.30
C ALA A 10 -4.90 -0.75 -36.46
N ASP A 11 -5.29 -2.01 -36.29
CA ASP A 11 -6.67 -2.44 -36.41
C ASP A 11 -7.50 -1.81 -35.29
N LEU A 12 -8.20 -0.74 -35.62
CA LEU A 12 -9.10 -0.01 -34.72
C LEU A 12 -10.37 -0.81 -34.37
N THR A 13 -10.57 -2.01 -34.92
CA THR A 13 -11.66 -2.91 -34.54
C THR A 13 -11.33 -3.84 -33.36
N ALA A 14 -10.09 -3.81 -32.84
CA ALA A 14 -9.77 -4.35 -31.52
C ALA A 14 -10.28 -3.46 -30.36
N ALA A 15 -10.80 -2.27 -30.68
CA ALA A 15 -11.22 -1.26 -29.71
C ALA A 15 -12.54 -1.49 -28.94
N PRO A 16 -13.53 -2.32 -29.34
CA PRO A 16 -14.77 -2.41 -28.56
C PRO A 16 -14.59 -3.23 -27.27
N GLU A 17 -13.74 -4.26 -27.29
CA GLU A 17 -13.46 -5.10 -26.11
C GLU A 17 -12.51 -4.40 -25.13
N ALA A 18 -11.54 -3.63 -25.64
CA ALA A 18 -10.64 -2.81 -24.85
C ALA A 18 -11.35 -1.58 -24.24
N ALA A 19 -12.25 -0.91 -24.98
CA ALA A 19 -13.02 0.21 -24.45
C ALA A 19 -14.05 -0.23 -23.40
N ALA A 20 -14.63 -1.43 -23.53
CA ALA A 20 -15.49 -2.01 -22.50
C ALA A 20 -14.71 -2.37 -21.22
N ALA A 21 -13.40 -2.63 -21.34
CA ALA A 21 -12.52 -2.82 -20.20
C ALA A 21 -12.20 -1.49 -19.49
N GLU A 22 -12.28 -0.33 -20.14
CA GLU A 22 -12.01 0.96 -19.49
C GLU A 22 -13.21 1.49 -18.68
N VAL A 23 -14.45 1.24 -19.12
CA VAL A 23 -15.64 1.73 -18.40
C VAL A 23 -15.90 0.91 -17.13
N PRO A 24 -16.02 1.53 -15.94
CA PRO A 24 -16.29 0.81 -14.70
C PRO A 24 -17.52 -0.09 -14.82
N PRO A 25 -17.46 -1.36 -14.38
CA PRO A 25 -18.59 -2.30 -14.50
C PRO A 25 -19.82 -1.80 -13.73
N GLU A 26 -19.66 -0.94 -12.74
CA GLU A 26 -20.74 -0.26 -12.01
C GLU A 26 -21.52 0.77 -12.84
N LEU A 27 -20.92 1.32 -13.91
CA LEU A 27 -21.61 2.22 -14.84
C LEU A 27 -22.41 1.46 -15.91
N VAL A 28 -22.04 0.21 -16.21
CA VAL A 28 -22.59 -0.56 -17.33
C VAL A 28 -23.51 -1.69 -16.86
N ALA A 29 -23.19 -2.34 -15.74
CA ALA A 29 -23.95 -3.47 -15.25
C ALA A 29 -25.29 -3.01 -14.64
N GLN A 30 -26.39 -3.54 -15.17
CA GLN A 30 -27.72 -3.36 -14.62
C GLN A 30 -28.12 -4.52 -13.71
N THR A 31 -27.32 -5.59 -13.70
CA THR A 31 -27.55 -6.79 -12.90
C THR A 31 -26.26 -7.30 -12.25
N LEU A 32 -26.39 -7.99 -11.11
CA LEU A 32 -25.26 -8.60 -10.41
C LEU A 32 -24.50 -9.62 -11.29
N GLY A 33 -25.22 -10.34 -12.15
CA GLY A 33 -24.62 -11.31 -13.07
C GLY A 33 -23.74 -10.67 -14.14
N GLU A 34 -24.17 -9.53 -14.69
CA GLU A 34 -23.37 -8.73 -15.64
C GLU A 34 -22.12 -8.17 -14.97
N TYR A 35 -22.26 -7.65 -13.73
CA TYR A 35 -21.13 -7.15 -12.96
C TYR A 35 -20.06 -8.23 -12.73
N LEU A 36 -20.48 -9.42 -12.28
CA LEU A 36 -19.55 -10.53 -12.04
C LEU A 36 -18.86 -11.03 -13.32
N ARG A 37 -19.59 -11.07 -14.45
CA ARG A 37 -19.01 -11.44 -15.75
C ARG A 37 -18.01 -10.40 -16.25
N ALA A 38 -18.35 -9.11 -16.15
CA ALA A 38 -17.47 -8.01 -16.54
C ALA A 38 -16.21 -7.97 -15.66
N TYR A 39 -16.36 -8.13 -14.35
CA TYR A 39 -15.23 -8.23 -13.42
C TYR A 39 -14.34 -9.45 -13.72
N GLY A 40 -14.95 -10.61 -14.01
CA GLY A 40 -14.23 -11.81 -14.42
C GLY A 40 -13.46 -11.64 -15.73
N ALA A 41 -14.01 -10.91 -16.71
CA ALA A 41 -13.33 -10.57 -17.95
C ALA A 41 -12.11 -9.68 -17.71
N ARG A 42 -12.23 -8.65 -16.85
CA ARG A 42 -11.11 -7.78 -16.44
C ARG A 42 -9.98 -8.53 -15.76
N ILE A 43 -10.29 -9.43 -14.82
CA ILE A 43 -9.27 -10.26 -14.17
C ILE A 43 -8.51 -11.09 -15.21
N ARG A 44 -9.23 -11.71 -16.16
CA ARG A 44 -8.62 -12.50 -17.24
C ARG A 44 -7.79 -11.64 -18.21
N ALA A 45 -8.16 -10.37 -18.38
CA ALA A 45 -7.41 -9.39 -19.16
C ALA A 45 -6.16 -8.84 -18.42
N GLY A 46 -5.93 -9.23 -17.15
CA GLY A 46 -4.79 -8.79 -16.34
C GLY A 46 -5.10 -7.61 -15.41
N GLU A 47 -6.29 -7.01 -15.50
CA GLU A 47 -6.75 -5.93 -14.64
C GLU A 47 -7.41 -6.50 -13.37
N SER A 48 -6.57 -7.05 -12.50
CA SER A 48 -7.03 -7.68 -11.24
C SER A 48 -7.47 -6.69 -10.17
N GLY A 49 -7.20 -5.39 -10.33
CA GLY A 49 -7.58 -4.34 -9.40
C GLY A 49 -7.09 -4.62 -7.98
N VAL A 50 -8.00 -4.57 -7.00
CA VAL A 50 -7.71 -4.82 -5.57
C VAL A 50 -7.65 -6.30 -5.21
N LEU A 51 -7.98 -7.21 -6.14
CA LEU A 51 -8.06 -8.65 -5.87
C LEU A 51 -6.76 -9.23 -5.28
N PRO A 52 -5.55 -8.89 -5.78
CA PRO A 52 -4.31 -9.41 -5.21
C PRO A 52 -4.10 -8.95 -3.76
N VAL A 53 -4.52 -7.73 -3.42
CA VAL A 53 -4.41 -7.17 -2.06
C VAL A 53 -5.31 -7.92 -1.10
N ILE A 54 -6.57 -8.17 -1.49
CA ILE A 54 -7.52 -8.95 -0.69
C ILE A 54 -7.03 -10.39 -0.53
N ALA A 55 -6.53 -11.01 -1.60
CA ALA A 55 -5.98 -12.36 -1.56
C ALA A 55 -4.77 -12.45 -0.62
N ALA A 56 -3.84 -11.50 -0.70
CA ALA A 56 -2.70 -11.41 0.20
C ALA A 56 -3.13 -11.20 1.66
N MET A 57 -4.12 -10.34 1.91
CA MET A 57 -4.68 -10.11 3.25
C MET A 57 -5.23 -11.42 3.86
N PHE A 58 -6.06 -12.15 3.12
CA PHE A 58 -6.58 -13.44 3.59
C PHE A 58 -5.47 -14.47 3.78
N ALA A 59 -4.51 -14.55 2.85
CA ALA A 59 -3.38 -15.46 2.96
C ALA A 59 -2.58 -15.20 4.25
N ILE A 60 -2.25 -13.93 4.53
CA ILE A 60 -1.55 -13.54 5.77
C ILE A 60 -2.38 -13.91 6.99
N ILE A 61 -3.68 -13.56 7.02
CA ILE A 61 -4.56 -13.90 8.15
C ILE A 61 -4.56 -15.40 8.43
N LEU A 62 -4.72 -16.23 7.40
CA LEU A 62 -4.78 -17.68 7.52
C LEU A 62 -3.44 -18.27 7.96
N VAL A 63 -2.33 -17.79 7.40
CA VAL A 63 -0.98 -18.24 7.79
C VAL A 63 -0.73 -17.93 9.27
N PHE A 64 -0.93 -16.68 9.70
CA PHE A 64 -0.70 -16.28 11.08
C PHE A 64 -1.66 -16.97 12.07
N TRP A 65 -2.92 -17.19 11.67
CA TRP A 65 -3.86 -17.99 12.45
C TRP A 65 -3.39 -19.45 12.61
N ALA A 66 -2.93 -20.08 11.53
CA ALA A 66 -2.49 -21.48 11.54
C ALA A 66 -1.21 -21.70 12.36
N ILE A 67 -0.22 -20.79 12.27
CA ILE A 67 1.05 -20.93 13.00
C ILE A 67 0.98 -20.39 14.43
N SER A 68 0.00 -19.55 14.77
CA SER A 68 -0.13 -19.01 16.12
C SER A 68 -0.52 -20.11 17.12
N PRO A 69 0.11 -20.17 18.31
CA PRO A 69 -0.27 -21.14 19.34
C PRO A 69 -1.75 -21.00 19.71
N ASN A 70 -2.49 -22.10 19.75
CA ASN A 70 -3.94 -22.10 20.04
C ASN A 70 -4.79 -21.19 19.14
N HIS A 71 -4.33 -20.87 17.93
CA HIS A 71 -5.07 -20.02 16.99
C HIS A 71 -5.39 -18.62 17.53
N VAL A 72 -4.56 -18.11 18.44
CA VAL A 72 -4.79 -16.84 19.17
C VAL A 72 -4.78 -15.61 18.27
N PHE A 73 -4.27 -15.70 17.04
CA PHE A 73 -4.24 -14.57 16.10
C PHE A 73 -5.63 -13.99 15.83
N LEU A 74 -6.67 -14.83 15.73
CA LEU A 74 -8.06 -14.37 15.55
C LEU A 74 -8.82 -14.22 16.87
N SER A 75 -8.12 -14.19 18.01
CA SER A 75 -8.76 -13.92 19.29
C SER A 75 -9.33 -12.50 19.34
N PRO A 76 -10.44 -12.25 20.07
CA PRO A 76 -11.03 -10.91 20.17
C PRO A 76 -10.04 -9.85 20.66
N VAL A 77 -9.18 -10.21 21.62
CA VAL A 77 -8.15 -9.31 22.16
C VAL A 77 -7.14 -8.94 21.09
N ASN A 78 -6.65 -9.91 20.32
CA ASN A 78 -5.69 -9.62 19.25
C ASN A 78 -6.33 -8.82 18.11
N LEU A 79 -7.59 -9.10 17.75
CA LEU A 79 -8.31 -8.32 16.75
C LEU A 79 -8.46 -6.86 17.19
N VAL A 80 -8.88 -6.60 18.44
CA VAL A 80 -8.96 -5.23 18.98
C VAL A 80 -7.60 -4.54 18.93
N ASN A 81 -6.53 -5.23 19.33
CA ASN A 81 -5.18 -4.68 19.29
C ASN A 81 -4.71 -4.38 17.85
N LEU A 82 -5.04 -5.23 16.88
CA LEU A 82 -4.72 -5.02 15.47
C LEU A 82 -5.49 -3.82 14.90
N PHE A 83 -6.78 -3.70 15.18
CA PHE A 83 -7.58 -2.55 14.76
C PHE A 83 -7.06 -1.24 15.38
N GLN A 84 -6.69 -1.25 16.66
CA GLN A 84 -6.14 -0.07 17.34
C GLN A 84 -4.79 0.35 16.75
N GLN A 85 -3.91 -0.61 16.43
CA GLN A 85 -2.63 -0.32 15.77
C GLN A 85 -2.84 0.15 14.32
N ALA A 86 -3.77 -0.47 13.59
CA ALA A 86 -4.10 -0.11 12.21
C ALA A 86 -4.70 1.29 12.11
N ALA A 87 -5.44 1.75 13.12
CA ALA A 87 -6.07 3.08 13.13
C ALA A 87 -5.06 4.21 12.87
N VAL A 88 -3.86 4.14 13.45
CA VAL A 88 -2.82 5.15 13.24
C VAL A 88 -2.38 5.17 11.78
N PHE A 89 -2.13 4.01 11.18
CA PHE A 89 -1.72 3.91 9.78
C PHE A 89 -2.83 4.32 8.81
N MET A 90 -4.11 4.01 9.12
CA MET A 90 -5.24 4.43 8.29
C MET A 90 -5.39 5.97 8.30
N VAL A 91 -5.23 6.62 9.46
CA VAL A 91 -5.27 8.09 9.54
C VAL A 91 -4.13 8.72 8.77
N LEU A 92 -2.91 8.16 8.86
CA LEU A 92 -1.77 8.63 8.07
C LEU A 92 -2.00 8.45 6.56
N ALA A 93 -2.48 7.29 6.12
CA ALA A 93 -2.77 7.03 4.71
C ALA A 93 -3.86 7.99 4.16
N MET A 94 -4.88 8.30 4.96
CA MET A 94 -5.88 9.32 4.59
C MET A 94 -5.25 10.73 4.47
N ALA A 95 -4.31 11.08 5.34
CA ALA A 95 -3.61 12.36 5.27
C ALA A 95 -2.69 12.45 4.03
N GLU A 96 -1.93 11.38 3.75
CA GLU A 96 -1.08 11.28 2.55
C GLU A 96 -1.90 11.37 1.26
N GLY A 97 -3.15 10.89 1.25
CA GLY A 97 -4.07 11.06 0.13
C GLY A 97 -4.26 12.53 -0.28
N PHE A 98 -4.30 13.46 0.68
CA PHE A 98 -4.37 14.90 0.38
C PHE A 98 -3.04 15.44 -0.17
N ALA A 99 -1.91 14.97 0.36
CA ALA A 99 -0.59 15.34 -0.16
C ALA A 99 -0.43 14.90 -1.63
N LEU A 100 -0.85 13.66 -1.95
CA LEU A 100 -0.84 13.12 -3.31
C LEU A 100 -1.69 13.97 -4.28
N ILE A 101 -2.85 14.47 -3.84
CA ILE A 101 -3.71 15.34 -4.66
C ILE A 101 -3.06 16.71 -4.91
N LEU A 102 -2.28 17.22 -3.95
CA LEU A 102 -1.49 18.44 -4.12
C LEU A 102 -0.27 18.26 -5.03
N GLY A 103 -0.01 17.02 -5.50
CA GLY A 103 1.16 16.67 -6.30
C GLY A 103 2.41 16.39 -5.47
N GLU A 104 2.27 16.29 -4.15
CA GLU A 104 3.35 15.92 -3.24
C GLU A 104 3.42 14.40 -3.12
N ILE A 105 4.49 13.77 -3.63
CA ILE A 105 4.74 12.34 -3.46
C ILE A 105 5.47 12.12 -2.13
N ASP A 106 4.77 12.30 -1.02
CA ASP A 106 5.36 12.14 0.32
C ASP A 106 5.19 10.72 0.86
N LEU A 107 6.12 9.83 0.45
CA LEU A 107 6.28 8.50 1.05
C LEU A 107 7.23 8.53 2.27
N SER A 108 7.81 9.69 2.59
CA SER A 108 8.89 9.77 3.56
C SER A 108 8.43 9.52 4.99
N VAL A 109 7.22 9.96 5.33
CA VAL A 109 6.67 9.84 6.69
C VAL A 109 6.49 8.38 7.11
N GLY A 110 6.05 7.51 6.18
CA GLY A 110 5.95 6.07 6.43
C GLY A 110 7.30 5.42 6.70
N PHE A 111 8.31 5.73 5.89
CA PHE A 111 9.68 5.20 6.07
C PHE A 111 10.32 5.72 7.36
N VAL A 112 10.27 7.03 7.62
CA VAL A 112 10.89 7.66 8.79
C VAL A 112 10.22 7.16 10.07
N GLY A 113 8.89 7.01 10.09
CA GLY A 113 8.17 6.42 11.20
C GLY A 113 8.60 4.98 11.49
N ALA A 114 8.75 4.14 10.45
CA ALA A 114 9.20 2.76 10.59
C ALA A 114 10.64 2.67 11.14
N VAL A 115 11.55 3.55 10.67
CA VAL A 115 12.92 3.63 11.18
C VAL A 115 12.94 4.01 12.66
N GLY A 116 12.17 5.04 13.05
CA GLY A 116 12.06 5.45 14.46
C GLY A 116 11.50 4.34 15.36
N ALA A 117 10.48 3.62 14.89
CA ALA A 117 9.91 2.48 15.60
C ALA A 117 10.92 1.34 15.76
N ALA A 118 11.65 0.99 14.70
CA ALA A 118 12.68 -0.03 14.73
C ALA A 118 13.81 0.31 15.70
N ILE A 119 14.32 1.55 15.68
CA ILE A 119 15.34 2.04 16.61
C ILE A 119 14.84 1.96 18.05
N THR A 120 13.62 2.46 18.31
CA THR A 120 13.04 2.51 19.66
C THR A 120 12.87 1.10 20.23
N VAL A 121 12.28 0.19 19.45
CA VAL A 121 12.08 -1.21 19.86
C VAL A 121 13.43 -1.88 20.08
N GLN A 122 14.41 -1.66 19.21
CA GLN A 122 15.73 -2.27 19.34
C GLN A 122 16.47 -1.80 20.60
N LEU A 123 16.30 -0.56 21.01
CA LEU A 123 16.93 -0.04 22.23
C LEU A 123 16.26 -0.57 23.51
N ILE A 124 14.93 -0.75 23.49
CA ILE A 124 14.17 -1.27 24.64
C ILE A 124 14.38 -2.78 24.83
N GLN A 125 14.67 -3.52 23.76
CA GLN A 125 14.70 -4.98 23.80
C GLN A 125 15.70 -5.51 24.87
N PRO A 126 15.25 -6.39 25.78
CA PRO A 126 16.09 -6.95 26.85
C PRO A 126 17.29 -7.75 26.36
N ILE A 127 17.20 -8.33 25.16
CA ILE A 127 18.22 -9.19 24.55
C ILE A 127 19.37 -8.37 23.93
N THR A 128 19.14 -7.09 23.66
CA THR A 128 20.13 -6.26 22.96
C THR A 128 20.68 -5.18 23.87
N THR A 129 20.03 -4.01 23.90
CA THR A 129 20.57 -2.84 24.61
C THR A 129 19.93 -2.66 25.99
N ASN A 130 18.70 -3.17 26.18
CA ASN A 130 17.93 -3.10 27.43
C ASN A 130 17.90 -1.69 28.06
N TRP A 131 17.73 -0.65 27.23
CA TRP A 131 17.60 0.71 27.71
C TRP A 131 16.27 0.91 28.43
N HIS A 132 16.27 1.85 29.38
CA HIS A 132 15.02 2.39 29.89
C HIS A 132 14.21 2.99 28.73
N TRP A 133 12.88 2.88 28.79
CA TRP A 133 12.00 3.26 27.67
C TRP A 133 12.10 4.74 27.29
N ILE A 134 12.36 5.63 28.26
CA ILE A 134 12.49 7.08 28.03
C ILE A 134 13.65 7.42 27.06
N PRO A 135 14.93 7.06 27.34
CA PRO A 135 16.03 7.38 26.43
C PRO A 135 15.90 6.66 25.07
N ALA A 136 15.26 5.49 25.02
CA ALA A 136 14.99 4.81 23.76
C ALA A 136 14.01 5.58 22.86
N ILE A 137 12.92 6.10 23.43
CA ILE A 137 11.98 6.96 22.70
C ILE A 137 12.68 8.23 22.21
N LEU A 138 13.49 8.88 23.06
CA LEU A 138 14.22 10.09 22.69
C LEU A 138 15.20 9.82 21.54
N ALA A 139 15.89 8.67 21.55
CA ALA A 139 16.78 8.28 20.48
C ALA A 139 16.03 8.02 19.15
N GLY A 140 14.87 7.35 19.21
CA GLY A 140 14.00 7.17 18.05
C GLY A 140 13.51 8.49 17.47
N LEU A 141 13.02 9.40 18.32
CA LEU A 141 12.59 10.74 17.92
C LEU A 141 13.75 11.57 17.33
N ALA A 142 14.94 11.48 17.94
CA ALA A 142 16.13 12.15 17.42
C ALA A 142 16.51 11.63 16.03
N ALA A 143 16.44 10.31 15.82
CA ALA A 143 16.68 9.73 14.50
C ALA A 143 15.67 10.23 13.46
N CYS A 144 14.37 10.25 13.80
CA CYS A 144 13.34 10.80 12.93
C CYS A 144 13.57 12.28 12.61
N ALA A 145 13.92 13.08 13.61
CA ALA A 145 14.20 14.51 13.44
C ALA A 145 15.41 14.75 12.53
N VAL A 146 16.46 13.95 12.67
CA VAL A 146 17.65 14.00 11.79
C VAL A 146 17.28 13.65 10.36
N TYR A 147 16.55 12.55 10.13
CA TYR A 147 16.11 12.17 8.79
C TYR A 147 15.20 13.24 8.16
N GLY A 148 14.24 13.76 8.93
CA GLY A 148 13.36 14.84 8.47
C GLY A 148 14.14 16.11 8.13
N ALA A 149 15.10 16.50 8.96
CA ALA A 149 15.97 17.65 8.69
C ALA A 149 16.83 17.47 7.43
N ILE A 150 17.38 16.26 7.22
CA ILE A 150 18.15 15.94 6.01
C ILE A 150 17.26 16.07 4.78
N GLN A 151 16.08 15.45 4.78
CA GLN A 151 15.17 15.48 3.64
C GLN A 151 14.65 16.89 3.35
N GLY A 152 14.19 17.61 4.38
CA GLY A 152 13.72 18.99 4.24
C GLY A 152 14.83 19.93 3.74
N THR A 153 16.07 19.74 4.20
CA THR A 153 17.22 20.54 3.72
C THR A 153 17.54 20.22 2.27
N LEU A 154 17.53 18.94 1.87
CA LEU A 154 17.77 18.53 0.49
C LEU A 154 16.73 19.14 -0.45
N ILE A 155 15.44 19.03 -0.13
CA ILE A 155 14.35 19.61 -0.92
C ILE A 155 14.54 21.13 -1.05
N THR A 156 14.77 21.82 0.06
CA THR A 156 14.89 23.29 0.08
C THR A 156 16.14 23.81 -0.65
N ARG A 157 17.28 23.10 -0.56
CA ARG A 157 18.55 23.54 -1.14
C ARG A 157 18.76 23.08 -2.58
N LEU A 158 18.32 21.87 -2.92
CA LEU A 158 18.54 21.27 -4.23
C LEU A 158 17.37 21.47 -5.19
N ARG A 159 16.23 22.01 -4.72
CA ARG A 159 15.00 22.22 -5.51
C ARG A 159 14.54 20.95 -6.23
N LEU A 160 14.59 19.85 -5.48
CA LEU A 160 13.95 18.58 -5.84
C LEU A 160 12.45 18.70 -5.57
#